data_AF-A0A5C6U426-F1
#
_entry.id   AF-A0A5C6U426-F1
#
_cell.length_a   1.000
_cell.length_b   1.000
_cell.length_c   1.000
_cell.angle_alpha   90.00
_cell.angle_beta   90.00
_cell.angle_gamma   90.00
#
_symmetry.space_group_name_H-M   'P 1'
#
loop_
_entity.id
_entity.type
_entity.pdbx_description
1 polymer ?
#
loop_
_entity_poly.entity_id
_entity_poly.type
_entity_poly.pdbx_seq_one_letter_code
_entity_poly.pdbx_strand_id
1 'polypeptide(L)'
;MRGAGRTRAAVERMKLWENGRVLKVRFLDGKPAVQAKVEAIAKEWEQLANLRLQFVTSGTAQIRISFAEEGFSWSTVGTDALTVAAGKPTMNYGWLEPDTPLREYQRVVRHEFGHALGMIHEHQNPAATGKIPWDRPKVYAYYAQQGWNKDDVDFNIFQLYSEDSTNHTAFDPTSIMQYAVPDSLTVGSFAIGWNTEFSATDIEFMRRQYPKAAPAMTELSLGKRVNADPATAGEVDEYHFSVATAATYIMSTEGPTDTVLALHGPGDRGAVLAWDDDRGQGSNARIVRKLQPGEYWLTVRHKKAAATGTIR
;
A
#
# COMPACT_ATOMS: atom_id res chain seq x y z
N MET A 1 -24.63 -15.87 0.12
CA MET A 1 -23.82 -14.84 -0.58
C MET A 1 -23.13 -13.97 0.46
N ARG A 2 -21.78 -13.89 0.46
CA ARG A 2 -20.93 -12.81 1.04
C ARG A 2 -19.50 -13.36 1.25
N GLY A 3 -18.65 -13.27 0.22
CA GLY A 3 -17.22 -13.62 0.28
C GLY A 3 -16.26 -12.48 -0.09
N ALA A 4 -16.75 -11.43 -0.76
CA ALA A 4 -15.91 -10.31 -1.25
C ALA A 4 -15.60 -9.22 -0.20
N GLY A 5 -15.97 -9.40 1.08
CA GLY A 5 -15.99 -8.31 2.06
C GLY A 5 -14.69 -8.07 2.84
N ARG A 6 -13.82 -9.07 3.02
CA ARG A 6 -12.68 -8.97 3.96
C ARG A 6 -11.41 -8.39 3.34
N THR A 7 -11.00 -8.82 2.15
CA THR A 7 -9.84 -8.24 1.44
C THR A 7 -10.12 -6.79 1.06
N ARG A 8 -11.34 -6.51 0.58
CA ARG A 8 -11.80 -5.14 0.32
C ARG A 8 -11.79 -4.28 1.59
N ALA A 9 -12.26 -4.80 2.72
CA ALA A 9 -12.21 -4.07 3.99
C ALA A 9 -10.79 -3.87 4.52
N ALA A 10 -9.83 -4.77 4.27
CA ALA A 10 -8.43 -4.59 4.66
C ALA A 10 -7.73 -3.53 3.79
N VAL A 11 -7.96 -3.58 2.47
CA VAL A 11 -7.52 -2.56 1.51
C VAL A 11 -8.13 -1.19 1.84
N GLU A 12 -9.42 -1.13 2.16
CA GLU A 12 -10.10 0.09 2.62
C GLU A 12 -9.57 0.58 3.99
N ARG A 13 -9.20 -0.32 4.91
CA ARG A 13 -8.56 0.04 6.20
C ARG A 13 -7.15 0.59 6.02
N MET A 14 -6.38 0.04 5.10
CA MET A 14 -5.03 0.50 4.75
C MET A 14 -5.05 1.63 3.70
N LYS A 15 -6.24 2.04 3.26
CA LYS A 15 -6.49 3.05 2.23
C LYS A 15 -5.79 2.76 0.89
N LEU A 16 -5.45 1.51 0.60
CA LEU A 16 -4.76 1.12 -0.63
C LEU A 16 -5.74 1.05 -1.81
N TRP A 17 -5.22 1.16 -3.02
CA TRP A 17 -6.00 0.88 -4.22
C TRP A 17 -6.08 -0.62 -4.49
N GLU A 18 -7.05 -1.04 -5.30
CA GLU A 18 -7.04 -2.41 -5.83
C GLU A 18 -5.81 -2.60 -6.73
N ASN A 19 -5.10 -3.72 -6.57
CA ASN A 19 -3.93 -4.03 -7.37
C ASN A 19 -4.28 -4.16 -8.86
N GLY A 20 -3.41 -3.70 -9.76
CA GLY A 20 -3.63 -3.67 -11.22
C GLY A 20 -4.57 -2.56 -11.69
N ARG A 21 -5.05 -1.69 -10.80
CA ARG A 21 -6.05 -0.67 -11.13
C ARG A 21 -5.46 0.45 -11.99
N VAL A 22 -6.30 0.93 -12.91
CA VAL A 22 -6.09 2.21 -13.61
C VAL A 22 -6.72 3.35 -12.80
N LEU A 23 -5.88 4.25 -12.30
CA LEU A 23 -6.26 5.47 -11.59
C LEU A 23 -6.31 6.63 -12.58
N LYS A 24 -7.48 7.27 -12.70
CA LYS A 24 -7.61 8.49 -13.48
C LYS A 24 -7.08 9.66 -12.66
N VAL A 25 -6.16 10.41 -13.26
CA VAL A 25 -5.55 11.62 -12.71
C VAL A 25 -5.99 12.80 -13.56
N ARG A 26 -6.35 13.91 -12.94
CA ARG A 26 -6.75 15.13 -13.65
C ARG A 26 -6.17 16.37 -12.98
N PHE A 27 -5.58 17.26 -13.78
CA PHE A 27 -5.26 18.61 -13.34
C PHE A 27 -6.52 19.48 -13.38
N LEU A 28 -6.81 20.18 -12.29
CA LEU A 28 -7.92 21.13 -12.19
C LEU A 28 -7.52 22.53 -12.68
N ASP A 29 -6.24 22.87 -12.51
CA ASP A 29 -5.63 24.15 -12.85
C ASP A 29 -4.11 23.95 -13.07
N GLY A 30 -3.35 25.04 -13.12
CA GLY A 30 -1.89 25.01 -13.26
C GLY A 30 -1.37 25.24 -14.69
N LYS A 31 -0.08 25.56 -14.79
CA LYS A 31 0.60 25.85 -16.06
C LYS A 31 0.91 24.54 -16.80
N PRO A 32 0.71 24.46 -18.13
CA PRO A 32 0.97 23.22 -18.90
C PRO A 32 2.38 22.66 -18.73
N ALA A 33 3.39 23.53 -18.62
CA ALA A 33 4.78 23.12 -18.39
C ALA A 33 5.00 22.44 -17.02
N VAL A 34 4.28 22.90 -15.99
CA VAL A 34 4.31 22.30 -14.63
C VAL A 34 3.57 20.97 -14.65
N GLN A 35 2.38 20.92 -15.25
CA GLN A 35 1.59 19.71 -15.40
C GLN A 35 2.37 18.59 -16.10
N ALA A 36 3.08 18.90 -17.19
CA ALA A 36 3.88 17.93 -17.92
C ALA A 36 5.02 17.32 -17.08
N LYS A 37 5.68 18.14 -16.25
CA LYS A 37 6.73 17.66 -15.32
C LYS A 37 6.15 16.78 -14.21
N VAL A 38 5.02 17.19 -13.63
CA VAL A 38 4.30 16.41 -12.62
C VAL A 38 3.87 15.06 -13.18
N GLU A 39 3.27 15.04 -14.37
CA GLU A 39 2.86 13.78 -15.04
C GLU A 39 4.05 12.84 -15.30
N ALA A 40 5.16 13.38 -15.81
CA ALA A 40 6.34 12.58 -16.12
C ALA A 40 6.91 11.88 -14.87
N ILE A 41 7.03 12.61 -13.76
CA ILE A 41 7.59 12.08 -12.51
C ILE A 41 6.59 11.16 -11.82
N ALA A 42 5.30 11.51 -11.81
CA ALA A 42 4.26 10.67 -11.23
C ALA A 42 4.25 9.26 -11.83
N LYS A 43 4.46 9.15 -13.15
CA LYS A 43 4.50 7.87 -13.87
C LYS A 43 5.67 6.97 -13.48
N GLU A 44 6.69 7.48 -12.78
CA GLU A 44 7.78 6.64 -12.27
C GLU A 44 7.27 5.59 -11.26
N TRP A 45 6.20 5.90 -10.51
CA TRP A 45 5.56 4.94 -9.60
C TRP A 45 5.04 3.69 -10.32
N GLU A 46 4.66 3.79 -11.59
CA GLU A 46 4.21 2.64 -12.40
C GLU A 46 5.33 1.63 -12.64
N GLN A 47 6.61 2.00 -12.43
CA GLN A 47 7.73 1.07 -12.49
C GLN A 47 7.82 0.19 -11.23
N LEU A 48 7.33 0.69 -10.10
CA LEU A 48 7.44 0.06 -8.79
C LEU A 48 6.15 -0.68 -8.41
N ALA A 49 5.00 -0.11 -8.77
CA ALA A 49 3.68 -0.61 -8.44
C ALA A 49 2.93 -1.11 -9.68
N ASN A 50 2.12 -2.15 -9.50
CA ASN A 50 1.14 -2.58 -10.48
C ASN A 50 -0.11 -1.70 -10.41
N LEU A 51 0.08 -0.43 -10.75
CA LEU A 51 -0.97 0.55 -10.91
C LEU A 51 -0.68 1.31 -12.21
N ARG A 52 -1.74 1.84 -12.83
CA ARG A 52 -1.60 2.71 -14.00
C ARG A 52 -2.20 4.07 -13.72
N LEU A 53 -1.42 5.12 -13.89
CA LEU A 53 -1.83 6.50 -13.82
C LEU A 53 -2.26 6.96 -15.24
N GLN A 54 -3.56 7.14 -15.41
CA GLN A 54 -4.15 7.65 -16.64
C GLN A 54 -4.50 9.11 -16.48
N PHE A 55 -3.68 10.00 -17.05
CA PHE A 55 -3.98 11.43 -17.08
C PHE A 55 -5.09 11.72 -18.10
N VAL A 56 -6.18 12.32 -17.63
CA VAL A 56 -7.36 12.64 -18.44
C VAL A 56 -7.63 14.14 -18.42
N THR A 57 -8.10 14.67 -19.56
CA THR A 57 -8.42 16.11 -19.69
C THR A 57 -9.86 16.44 -19.31
N SER A 58 -10.73 15.44 -19.24
CA SER A 58 -12.16 15.59 -18.93
C SER A 58 -12.73 14.37 -18.20
N GLY A 59 -13.96 14.51 -17.70
CA GLY A 59 -14.63 13.47 -16.93
C GLY A 59 -14.20 13.40 -15.47
N THR A 60 -14.62 12.31 -14.80
CA THR A 60 -14.32 12.04 -13.40
C THR A 60 -12.92 11.43 -13.25
N ALA A 61 -12.22 11.83 -12.18
CA ALA A 61 -10.89 11.34 -11.84
C ALA A 61 -10.80 11.08 -10.33
N GLN A 62 -10.11 10.00 -9.95
CA GLN A 62 -9.88 9.69 -8.54
C GLN A 62 -8.89 10.68 -7.93
N ILE A 63 -7.78 10.93 -8.61
CA ILE A 63 -6.76 11.89 -8.19
C ILE A 63 -6.99 13.20 -8.95
N ARG A 64 -7.18 14.29 -8.22
CA ARG A 64 -7.47 15.63 -8.77
C ARG A 64 -6.45 16.62 -8.21
N ILE A 65 -5.58 17.11 -9.09
CA ILE A 65 -4.41 17.93 -8.73
C ILE A 65 -4.74 19.41 -8.93
N SER A 66 -4.49 20.22 -7.90
CA SER A 66 -4.54 21.69 -7.97
C SER A 66 -3.17 22.28 -7.62
N PHE A 67 -3.00 23.54 -8.00
CA PHE A 67 -1.86 24.41 -7.69
C PHE A 67 -2.35 25.71 -7.03
N ALA A 68 -3.61 25.75 -6.57
CA ALA A 68 -4.25 26.97 -6.10
C ALA A 68 -3.92 27.32 -4.64
N GLU A 69 -3.53 26.33 -3.83
CA GLU A 69 -3.14 26.56 -2.44
C GLU A 69 -1.63 26.80 -2.37
N GLU A 70 -1.24 28.06 -2.50
CA GLU A 70 0.17 28.47 -2.49
C GLU A 70 0.82 28.21 -1.11
N GLY A 71 2.06 27.73 -1.12
CA GLY A 71 2.83 27.47 0.10
C GLY A 71 2.61 26.11 0.76
N PHE A 72 1.59 25.33 0.35
CA PHE A 72 1.29 24.01 0.90
C PHE A 72 1.24 22.95 -0.18
N SER A 73 1.95 21.83 -0.01
CA SER A 73 1.78 20.64 -0.85
C SER A 73 1.25 19.51 0.02
N TRP A 74 0.28 18.78 -0.51
CA TRP A 74 -0.39 17.72 0.20
C TRP A 74 -1.10 16.77 -0.76
N SER A 75 -1.40 15.57 -0.30
CA SER A 75 -2.31 14.64 -0.94
C SER A 75 -3.14 13.91 0.10
N THR A 76 -4.38 13.58 -0.25
CA THR A 76 -5.12 12.54 0.47
C THR A 76 -4.35 11.22 0.41
N VAL A 77 -4.51 10.37 1.43
CA VAL A 77 -3.86 9.06 1.48
C VAL A 77 -4.72 8.03 0.73
N GLY A 78 -4.23 7.56 -0.42
CA GLY A 78 -4.83 6.48 -1.18
C GLY A 78 -6.32 6.67 -1.46
N THR A 79 -7.15 5.70 -1.07
CA THR A 79 -8.60 5.72 -1.33
C THR A 79 -9.38 6.79 -0.57
N ASP A 80 -8.77 7.51 0.38
CA ASP A 80 -9.41 8.70 0.97
C ASP A 80 -9.80 9.73 -0.10
N ALA A 81 -9.09 9.74 -1.24
CA ALA A 81 -9.43 10.54 -2.42
C ALA A 81 -10.88 10.34 -2.90
N LEU A 82 -11.48 9.17 -2.64
CA LEU A 82 -12.86 8.84 -3.01
C LEU A 82 -13.91 9.49 -2.09
N THR A 83 -13.50 9.94 -0.90
CA THR A 83 -14.38 10.65 0.06
C THR A 83 -14.50 12.14 -0.26
N VAL A 84 -13.54 12.67 -1.02
CA VAL A 84 -13.50 14.07 -1.41
C VAL A 84 -14.49 14.35 -2.54
N ALA A 85 -15.25 15.43 -2.43
CA ALA A 85 -16.23 15.84 -3.43
C ALA A 85 -15.61 15.98 -4.85
N ALA A 86 -16.37 15.60 -5.89
CA ALA A 86 -15.87 15.42 -7.25
C ALA A 86 -15.20 16.65 -7.90
N GLY A 87 -15.55 17.87 -7.45
CA GLY A 87 -14.96 19.13 -7.93
C GLY A 87 -13.84 19.71 -7.06
N LYS A 88 -13.46 19.01 -5.98
CA LYS A 88 -12.43 19.47 -5.04
C LYS A 88 -11.11 18.72 -5.26
N PRO A 89 -9.96 19.37 -5.07
CA PRO A 89 -8.65 18.71 -5.20
C PRO A 89 -8.52 17.59 -4.17
N THR A 90 -7.79 16.54 -4.55
CA THR A 90 -7.31 15.48 -3.65
C THR A 90 -5.79 15.56 -3.45
N MET A 91 -5.13 16.46 -4.17
CA MET A 91 -3.71 16.73 -4.11
C MET A 91 -3.47 18.19 -4.51
N ASN A 92 -2.51 18.83 -3.87
CA ASN A 92 -2.07 20.18 -4.19
C ASN A 92 -0.54 20.26 -4.26
N TYR A 93 -0.03 21.08 -5.18
CA TYR A 93 1.37 21.50 -5.22
C TYR A 93 1.46 23.01 -5.08
N GLY A 94 1.98 23.50 -3.95
CA GLY A 94 1.88 24.92 -3.59
C GLY A 94 3.01 25.83 -4.07
N TRP A 95 4.07 25.29 -4.67
CA TRP A 95 5.26 26.09 -5.03
C TRP A 95 5.99 25.61 -6.30
N LEU A 96 5.38 24.73 -7.10
CA LEU A 96 6.00 24.25 -8.33
C LEU A 96 5.76 25.22 -9.49
N GLU A 97 6.86 25.76 -10.02
CA GLU A 97 6.90 26.72 -11.12
C GLU A 97 7.69 26.16 -12.32
N PRO A 98 7.52 26.71 -13.55
CA PRO A 98 8.22 26.20 -14.73
C PRO A 98 9.75 26.11 -14.58
N ASP A 99 10.36 26.99 -13.80
CA ASP A 99 11.80 27.06 -13.54
C ASP A 99 12.22 26.39 -12.22
N THR A 100 11.28 25.84 -11.44
CA THR A 100 11.62 25.04 -10.25
C THR A 100 12.60 23.93 -10.64
N PRO A 101 13.73 23.77 -9.92
CA PRO A 101 14.74 22.76 -10.22
C PRO A 101 14.15 21.34 -10.26
N LEU A 102 14.63 20.50 -11.17
CA LEU A 102 14.14 19.13 -11.32
C LEU A 102 14.17 18.32 -10.02
N ARG A 103 15.22 18.48 -9.22
CA ARG A 103 15.36 17.83 -7.90
C ARG A 103 14.18 18.11 -6.96
N GLU A 104 13.62 19.31 -7.03
CA GLU A 104 12.50 19.73 -6.18
C GLU A 104 11.18 19.16 -6.71
N TYR A 105 11.01 19.13 -8.03
CA TYR A 105 9.92 18.38 -8.65
C TYR A 105 9.96 16.90 -8.25
N GLN A 106 11.13 16.25 -8.36
CA GLN A 106 11.27 14.83 -8.00
C GLN A 106 10.92 14.60 -6.53
N ARG A 107 11.46 15.42 -5.63
CA ARG A 107 11.16 15.36 -4.20
C ARG A 107 9.66 15.42 -3.93
N VAL A 108 9.01 16.52 -4.33
CA VAL A 108 7.63 16.80 -3.92
C VAL A 108 6.65 15.92 -4.69
N VAL A 109 6.84 15.74 -6.00
CA VAL A 109 5.91 14.93 -6.80
C VAL A 109 5.96 13.46 -6.41
N ARG A 110 7.15 12.89 -6.20
CA ARG A 110 7.25 11.50 -5.73
C ARG A 110 6.60 11.34 -4.35
N HIS A 111 6.85 12.27 -3.43
CA HIS A 111 6.26 12.28 -2.08
C HIS A 111 4.73 12.34 -2.11
N GLU A 112 4.14 13.33 -2.78
CA GLU A 112 2.68 13.50 -2.81
C GLU A 112 2.00 12.34 -3.53
N PHE A 113 2.60 11.80 -4.60
CA PHE A 113 2.08 10.57 -5.20
C PHE A 113 2.26 9.35 -4.30
N GLY A 114 3.30 9.27 -3.47
CA GLY A 114 3.42 8.24 -2.44
C GLY A 114 2.19 8.23 -1.52
N HIS A 115 1.77 9.40 -1.03
CA HIS A 115 0.50 9.55 -0.30
C HIS A 115 -0.71 9.14 -1.14
N ALA A 116 -0.83 9.63 -2.38
CA ALA A 116 -1.94 9.27 -3.26
C ALA A 116 -2.03 7.77 -3.54
N LEU A 117 -0.94 7.01 -3.35
CA LEU A 117 -0.88 5.56 -3.51
C LEU A 117 -0.95 4.80 -2.18
N GLY A 118 -1.11 5.49 -1.06
CA GLY A 118 -1.38 4.91 0.26
C GLY A 118 -0.18 4.86 1.21
N MET A 119 0.95 5.48 0.86
CA MET A 119 2.05 5.66 1.81
C MET A 119 1.72 6.75 2.83
N ILE A 120 2.21 6.57 4.05
CA ILE A 120 2.16 7.56 5.13
C ILE A 120 3.56 8.16 5.33
N HIS A 121 3.66 9.24 6.12
CA HIS A 121 4.96 9.79 6.48
C HIS A 121 5.81 8.80 7.28
N GLU A 122 7.09 8.73 6.93
CA GLU A 122 8.03 7.79 7.56
C GLU A 122 8.35 8.18 9.01
N HIS A 123 8.35 9.48 9.36
CA HIS A 123 8.51 9.91 10.76
C HIS A 123 7.28 9.62 11.63
N GLN A 124 6.13 9.32 11.02
CA GLN A 124 4.90 8.91 11.71
C GLN A 124 4.73 7.38 11.72
N ASN A 125 5.68 6.64 11.15
CA ASN A 125 5.74 5.19 11.24
C ASN A 125 5.89 4.77 12.73
N PRO A 126 5.12 3.79 13.24
CA PRO A 126 5.33 3.25 14.58
C PRO A 126 6.81 2.91 14.89
N ALA A 127 7.55 2.42 13.89
CA ALA A 127 8.97 2.09 13.99
C ALA A 127 9.91 3.30 14.17
N ALA A 128 9.42 4.53 13.93
CA ALA A 128 10.14 5.78 14.17
C ALA A 128 10.20 6.15 15.66
N THR A 129 9.50 5.41 16.53
CA THR A 129 9.52 5.64 18.00
C THR A 129 10.96 5.72 18.52
N GLY A 130 11.34 6.89 19.03
CA GLY A 130 12.66 7.14 19.60
C GLY A 130 13.81 7.20 18.59
N LYS A 131 13.53 7.22 17.28
CA LYS A 131 14.55 7.31 16.22
C LYS A 131 14.93 8.73 15.87
N ILE A 132 14.00 9.68 16.00
CA ILE A 132 14.25 11.11 15.80
C ILE A 132 14.33 11.79 17.17
N PRO A 133 15.48 12.36 17.56
CA PRO A 133 15.67 13.00 18.86
C PRO A 133 15.11 14.42 18.86
N TRP A 134 13.78 14.57 18.74
CA TRP A 134 13.12 15.87 18.65
C TRP A 134 13.39 16.79 19.87
N ASP A 135 13.83 18.02 19.61
CA ASP A 135 13.82 19.12 20.58
C ASP A 135 12.44 19.79 20.53
N ARG A 136 11.47 19.18 21.22
CA ARG A 136 10.05 19.56 21.11
C ARG A 136 9.80 21.07 21.32
N PRO A 137 10.41 21.75 22.31
CA PRO A 137 10.30 23.21 22.44
C PRO A 137 10.70 23.97 21.17
N LYS A 138 11.82 23.62 20.53
CA LYS A 138 12.26 24.26 19.29
C LYS A 138 11.35 23.94 18.12
N VAL A 139 10.85 22.71 18.02
CA VAL A 139 9.88 22.31 16.99
C VAL A 139 8.60 23.14 17.09
N TYR A 140 8.01 23.28 18.28
CA TYR A 140 6.82 24.14 18.44
C TYR A 140 7.12 25.59 18.08
N ALA A 141 8.25 26.15 18.53
CA ALA A 141 8.62 27.54 18.22
C ALA A 141 8.84 27.77 16.72
N TYR A 142 9.36 26.77 16.01
CA TYR A 142 9.58 26.82 14.56
C TYR A 142 8.26 26.81 13.79
N TYR A 143 7.37 25.86 14.07
CA TYR A 143 6.09 25.74 13.35
C TYR A 143 5.08 26.82 13.76
N ALA A 144 5.16 27.38 14.97
CA ALA A 144 4.35 28.53 15.37
C ALA A 144 4.59 29.77 14.48
N GLN A 145 5.81 29.95 13.96
CA GLN A 145 6.12 31.02 13.00
C GLN A 145 5.41 30.82 11.65
N GLN A 146 4.95 29.61 11.37
CA GLN A 146 4.19 29.22 10.17
C GLN A 146 2.68 29.15 10.44
N GLY A 147 2.24 29.62 11.62
CA GLY A 147 0.84 29.69 12.00
C GLY A 147 0.27 28.42 12.62
N TRP A 148 1.09 27.39 12.87
CA TRP A 148 0.63 26.14 13.46
C TRP A 148 0.48 26.28 14.97
N ASN A 149 -0.63 25.76 15.50
CA ASN A 149 -0.80 25.63 16.95
C ASN A 149 -0.10 24.36 17.46
N LYS A 150 -0.10 24.17 18.79
CA LYS A 150 0.56 23.03 19.42
C LYS A 150 -0.05 21.69 19.00
N ASP A 151 -1.38 21.63 18.89
CA ASP A 151 -2.09 20.42 18.50
C ASP A 151 -1.81 20.04 17.05
N ASP A 152 -1.66 21.03 16.15
CA ASP A 152 -1.24 20.80 14.76
C ASP A 152 0.15 20.17 14.72
N VAL A 153 1.09 20.67 15.52
CA VAL A 153 2.45 20.11 15.60
C VAL A 153 2.44 18.71 16.23
N ASP A 154 1.65 18.51 17.29
CA ASP A 154 1.51 17.20 17.92
C ASP A 154 0.94 16.17 16.94
N PHE A 155 -0.09 16.54 16.17
CA PHE A 155 -0.75 15.65 15.20
C PHE A 155 0.08 15.39 13.93
N ASN A 156 0.74 16.40 13.37
CA ASN A 156 1.42 16.28 12.07
C ASN A 156 2.91 15.92 12.19
N ILE A 157 3.57 16.27 13.29
CA ILE A 157 5.02 16.06 13.48
C ILE A 157 5.31 14.94 14.47
N PHE A 158 4.62 14.89 15.61
CA PHE A 158 4.98 13.94 16.68
C PHE A 158 4.12 12.69 16.73
N GLN A 159 2.89 12.75 16.22
CA GLN A 159 1.98 11.62 16.27
C GLN A 159 2.48 10.52 15.34
N LEU A 160 2.67 9.34 15.91
CA LEU A 160 2.86 8.10 15.18
C LEU A 160 1.49 7.48 14.91
N TYR A 161 1.34 6.82 13.76
CA TYR A 161 0.18 5.98 13.51
C TYR A 161 0.19 4.76 14.45
N SER A 162 -0.97 4.11 14.64
CA SER A 162 -1.02 2.85 15.37
C SER A 162 -0.64 1.68 14.45
N GLU A 163 0.02 0.65 15.00
CA GLU A 163 0.42 -0.56 14.25
C GLU A 163 -0.79 -1.22 13.56
N ASP A 164 -1.96 -1.22 14.21
CA ASP A 164 -3.22 -1.80 13.68
C ASP A 164 -3.80 -1.08 12.46
N SER A 165 -3.34 0.15 12.18
CA SER A 165 -3.83 0.99 11.08
C SER A 165 -2.86 1.10 9.90
N THR A 166 -1.66 0.53 10.01
CA THR A 166 -0.58 0.75 9.04
C THR A 166 0.13 -0.54 8.65
N ASN A 167 0.20 -0.80 7.34
CA ASN A 167 1.21 -1.71 6.80
C ASN A 167 2.51 -0.90 6.74
N HIS A 168 3.33 -0.95 7.78
CA HIS A 168 4.56 -0.15 7.89
C HIS A 168 5.81 -1.03 7.74
N THR A 169 6.95 -0.39 7.49
CA THR A 169 8.28 -1.04 7.43
C THR A 169 9.14 -0.59 8.61
N ALA A 170 10.41 -1.02 8.67
CA ALA A 170 11.36 -0.41 9.60
C ALA A 170 11.62 1.06 9.22
N PHE A 171 11.88 1.91 10.21
CA PHE A 171 12.14 3.34 9.98
C PHE A 171 13.28 3.56 8.98
N ASP A 172 12.97 4.29 7.90
CA ASP A 172 13.93 4.61 6.83
C ASP A 172 14.16 6.13 6.69
N PRO A 173 15.28 6.68 7.21
CA PRO A 173 15.58 8.10 7.08
C PRO A 173 15.83 8.56 5.63
N THR A 174 16.01 7.63 4.69
CA THR A 174 16.24 7.91 3.26
C THR A 174 14.98 7.78 2.40
N SER A 175 13.85 7.36 2.99
CA SER A 175 12.58 7.24 2.28
C SER A 175 12.15 8.56 1.65
N ILE A 176 11.56 8.49 0.47
CA ILE A 176 10.91 9.63 -0.18
C ILE A 176 9.75 10.19 0.66
N MET A 177 9.20 9.40 1.58
CA MET A 177 8.12 9.78 2.50
C MET A 177 8.63 10.38 3.82
N GLN A 178 9.94 10.49 4.00
CA GLN A 178 10.54 11.10 5.18
C GLN A 178 10.62 12.62 5.03
N TYR A 179 10.07 13.35 6.00
CA TYR A 179 10.29 14.79 6.10
C TYR A 179 11.74 15.11 6.43
N ALA A 180 12.25 16.19 5.84
CA ALA A 180 13.53 16.74 6.25
C ALA A 180 13.43 17.16 7.72
N VAL A 181 14.44 16.77 8.49
CA VAL A 181 14.57 17.10 9.90
C VAL A 181 15.82 17.96 10.05
N PRO A 182 15.70 19.29 10.15
CA PRO A 182 16.83 20.16 10.38
C PRO A 182 17.49 19.86 11.73
N ASP A 183 18.82 19.91 11.78
CA ASP A 183 19.62 19.73 13.01
C ASP A 183 19.16 20.62 14.15
N SER A 184 18.77 21.86 13.82
CA SER A 184 18.27 22.85 14.76
C SER A 184 16.99 22.45 15.50
N LEU A 185 16.24 21.46 15.00
CA LEU A 185 15.00 20.96 15.61
C LEU A 185 15.21 19.70 16.47
N THR A 186 16.47 19.29 16.67
CA THR A 186 16.81 18.05 17.38
C THR A 186 17.79 18.27 18.52
N VAL A 187 17.86 17.28 19.41
CA VAL A 187 18.81 17.21 20.51
C VAL A 187 20.08 16.49 20.02
N GLY A 188 21.23 17.15 20.17
CA GLY A 188 22.51 16.64 19.67
C GLY A 188 22.76 17.05 18.22
N SER A 189 23.59 16.28 17.51
CA SER A 189 23.78 16.45 16.06
C SER A 189 23.04 15.34 15.33
N PHE A 190 21.89 15.69 14.75
CA PHE A 190 21.03 14.78 14.01
C PHE A 190 20.27 15.57 12.95
N ALA A 191 20.41 15.20 11.69
CA ALA A 191 19.61 15.79 10.62
C ALA A 191 19.19 14.71 9.64
N ILE A 192 18.00 14.90 9.06
CA ILE A 192 17.56 14.17 7.88
C ILE A 192 17.44 15.18 6.74
N GLY A 193 18.18 14.92 5.66
CA GLY A 193 18.19 15.79 4.49
C GLY A 193 16.92 15.67 3.65
N TRP A 194 16.90 16.41 2.55
CA TRP A 194 15.85 16.28 1.55
C TRP A 194 16.12 15.04 0.68
N ASN A 195 15.29 14.02 0.83
CA ASN A 195 15.35 12.82 -0.01
C ASN A 195 14.67 13.11 -1.35
N THR A 196 15.38 12.88 -2.45
CA THR A 196 14.83 13.12 -3.79
C THR A 196 14.63 11.85 -4.59
N GLU A 197 15.21 10.73 -4.17
CA GLU A 197 15.13 9.42 -4.83
C GLU A 197 14.27 8.44 -4.01
N PHE A 198 13.76 7.39 -4.67
CA PHE A 198 13.15 6.28 -3.95
C PHE A 198 14.23 5.51 -3.19
N SER A 199 13.99 5.25 -1.90
CA SER A 199 14.84 4.35 -1.13
C SER A 199 14.60 2.89 -1.54
N ALA A 200 15.50 1.99 -1.13
CA ALA A 200 15.30 0.56 -1.31
C ALA A 200 14.00 0.09 -0.62
N THR A 201 13.70 0.66 0.55
CA THR A 201 12.50 0.38 1.34
C THR A 201 11.24 0.85 0.62
N ASP A 202 11.25 2.05 0.02
CA ASP A 202 10.10 2.56 -0.77
C ASP A 202 9.77 1.62 -1.92
N ILE A 203 10.81 1.17 -2.64
CA ILE A 203 10.70 0.26 -3.78
C ILE A 203 10.13 -1.09 -3.34
N GLU A 204 10.69 -1.69 -2.28
CA GLU A 204 10.24 -2.96 -1.74
C GLU A 204 8.80 -2.87 -1.24
N PHE A 205 8.50 -1.82 -0.46
CA PHE A 205 7.18 -1.57 0.08
C PHE A 205 6.13 -1.51 -1.03
N MET A 206 6.37 -0.71 -2.07
CA MET A 206 5.40 -0.54 -3.15
C MET A 206 5.27 -1.76 -4.04
N ARG A 207 6.35 -2.50 -4.28
CA ARG A 207 6.29 -3.80 -4.97
C ARG A 207 5.49 -4.83 -4.18
N ARG A 208 5.55 -4.76 -2.84
CA ARG A 208 4.78 -5.62 -1.94
C ARG A 208 3.30 -5.24 -1.91
N GLN A 209 2.96 -3.95 -1.86
CA GLN A 209 1.56 -3.51 -1.88
C GLN A 209 0.89 -3.73 -3.25
N TYR A 210 1.65 -3.52 -4.32
CA TYR A 210 1.14 -3.56 -5.70
C TYR A 210 2.00 -4.46 -6.59
N PRO A 211 1.98 -5.78 -6.37
CA PRO A 211 2.82 -6.71 -7.14
C PRO A 211 2.42 -6.75 -8.61
N LYS A 212 3.42 -6.63 -9.50
CA LYS A 212 3.27 -6.67 -10.98
C LYS A 212 3.16 -8.07 -11.57
N ALA A 213 3.76 -9.04 -10.90
CA ALA A 213 3.41 -10.42 -11.16
C ALA A 213 1.99 -10.64 -10.64
N ALA A 214 1.15 -11.36 -11.38
CA ALA A 214 0.02 -12.02 -10.73
C ALA A 214 0.56 -12.77 -9.50
N PRO A 215 -0.17 -12.84 -8.36
CA PRO A 215 0.26 -13.74 -7.28
C PRO A 215 0.58 -15.07 -7.93
N ALA A 216 1.80 -15.58 -7.70
CA ALA A 216 2.34 -16.70 -8.45
C ALA A 216 1.37 -17.87 -8.29
N MET A 217 0.55 -18.12 -9.32
CA MET A 217 -0.36 -19.25 -9.32
C MET A 217 0.52 -20.49 -9.34
N THR A 218 0.60 -21.16 -8.21
CA THR A 218 1.54 -22.27 -8.04
C THR A 218 0.84 -23.57 -8.42
N GLU A 219 1.40 -24.29 -9.39
CA GLU A 219 0.87 -25.60 -9.80
C GLU A 219 1.10 -26.62 -8.68
N LEU A 220 0.01 -27.22 -8.21
CA LEU A 220 0.02 -28.32 -7.25
C LEU A 220 -0.10 -29.64 -7.98
N SER A 221 0.93 -30.46 -7.83
CA SER A 221 0.87 -31.87 -8.21
C SER A 221 0.34 -32.71 -7.07
N LEU A 222 -0.50 -33.69 -7.41
CA LEU A 222 -1.03 -34.67 -6.46
C LEU A 222 0.07 -35.30 -5.59
N GLY A 223 -0.12 -35.26 -4.27
CA GLY A 223 0.81 -35.82 -3.29
C GLY A 223 2.07 -35.00 -3.03
N LYS A 224 2.20 -33.81 -3.63
CA LYS A 224 3.29 -32.86 -3.33
C LYS A 224 2.82 -31.80 -2.34
N ARG A 225 3.72 -31.44 -1.44
CA ARG A 225 3.59 -30.28 -0.54
C ARG A 225 4.38 -29.13 -1.14
N VAL A 226 3.85 -27.93 -1.05
CA VAL A 226 4.50 -26.71 -1.54
C VAL A 226 4.64 -25.78 -0.36
N ASN A 227 5.84 -25.26 -0.14
CA ASN A 227 6.01 -24.21 0.87
C ASN A 227 5.40 -22.93 0.32
N ALA A 228 4.48 -22.37 1.09
CA ALA A 228 3.98 -21.02 0.94
C ALA A 228 4.74 -20.15 1.95
N ASP A 229 5.31 -19.05 1.49
CA ASP A 229 5.77 -18.01 2.40
C ASP A 229 4.98 -16.75 2.08
N PRO A 230 3.72 -16.65 2.54
CA PRO A 230 2.98 -15.41 2.42
C PRO A 230 3.74 -14.34 3.21
N ALA A 231 4.60 -13.64 2.49
CA ALA A 231 5.56 -12.67 3.02
C ALA A 231 4.83 -11.40 3.51
N THR A 232 3.54 -11.26 3.19
CA THR A 232 2.73 -10.09 3.52
C THR A 232 1.48 -10.43 4.33
N ALA A 233 1.26 -9.65 5.38
CA ALA A 233 0.01 -9.57 6.11
C ALA A 233 -1.20 -9.37 5.14
N GLY A 234 -2.08 -10.37 5.07
CA GLY A 234 -3.30 -10.33 4.25
C GLY A 234 -3.13 -10.83 2.81
N GLU A 235 -1.94 -11.33 2.46
CA GLU A 235 -1.68 -12.03 1.20
C GLU A 235 -2.60 -13.24 1.03
N VAL A 236 -3.05 -13.45 -0.20
CA VAL A 236 -3.82 -14.62 -0.60
C VAL A 236 -3.01 -15.33 -1.67
N ASP A 237 -2.37 -16.43 -1.28
CA ASP A 237 -1.67 -17.31 -2.20
C ASP A 237 -2.68 -18.11 -2.99
N GLU A 238 -2.42 -18.28 -4.28
CA GLU A 238 -3.27 -19.08 -5.12
C GLU A 238 -2.50 -20.24 -5.75
N TYR A 239 -3.17 -21.38 -5.78
CA TYR A 239 -2.67 -22.63 -6.32
C TYR A 239 -3.64 -23.18 -7.35
N HIS A 240 -3.11 -23.87 -8.35
CA HIS A 240 -3.90 -24.52 -9.39
C HIS A 240 -3.59 -26.01 -9.44
N PHE A 241 -4.58 -26.84 -9.76
CA PHE A 241 -4.37 -28.26 -10.02
C PHE A 241 -5.47 -28.84 -10.91
N SER A 242 -5.08 -29.80 -11.74
CA SER A 242 -6.00 -30.56 -12.60
C SER A 242 -6.41 -31.88 -11.92
N VAL A 243 -7.70 -32.17 -11.93
CA VAL A 243 -8.26 -33.46 -11.52
C VAL A 243 -8.51 -34.28 -12.78
N ALA A 244 -7.84 -35.42 -12.93
CA ALA A 244 -8.04 -36.31 -14.08
C ALA A 244 -9.17 -37.32 -13.86
N THR A 245 -9.37 -37.77 -12.62
CA THR A 245 -10.35 -38.80 -12.27
C THR A 245 -11.15 -38.41 -11.03
N ALA A 246 -12.42 -38.82 -11.01
CA ALA A 246 -13.31 -38.51 -9.90
C ALA A 246 -12.90 -39.30 -8.65
N ALA A 247 -12.42 -38.60 -7.63
CA ALA A 247 -11.94 -39.18 -6.39
C ALA A 247 -12.16 -38.22 -5.21
N THR A 248 -11.95 -38.70 -3.99
CA THR A 248 -11.92 -37.84 -2.79
C THR A 248 -10.52 -37.27 -2.63
N TYR A 249 -10.43 -35.94 -2.62
CA TYR A 249 -9.19 -35.19 -2.42
C TYR A 249 -9.17 -34.61 -1.01
N ILE A 250 -7.98 -34.57 -0.43
CA ILE A 250 -7.69 -33.89 0.83
C ILE A 250 -6.76 -32.74 0.50
N MET A 251 -7.19 -31.53 0.83
CA MET A 251 -6.40 -30.31 0.70
C MET A 251 -6.29 -29.71 2.09
N SER A 252 -5.08 -29.43 2.56
CA SER A 252 -4.84 -28.92 3.90
C SER A 252 -3.64 -28.00 3.92
N THR A 253 -3.64 -27.08 4.85
CA THR A 253 -2.46 -26.29 5.21
C THR A 253 -1.82 -26.86 6.48
N GLU A 254 -0.51 -26.66 6.61
CA GLU A 254 0.25 -26.97 7.82
C GLU A 254 1.21 -25.82 8.14
N GLY A 255 1.31 -25.43 9.41
CA GLY A 255 2.20 -24.36 9.82
C GLY A 255 1.94 -23.86 11.24
N PRO A 256 2.75 -22.92 11.74
CA PRO A 256 2.60 -22.36 13.09
C PRO A 256 1.46 -21.33 13.18
N THR A 257 0.91 -20.89 12.05
CA THR A 257 -0.10 -19.82 11.98
C THR A 257 -1.49 -20.37 11.69
N ASP A 258 -2.52 -19.61 12.08
CA ASP A 258 -3.91 -19.87 11.76
C ASP A 258 -4.23 -19.48 10.30
N THR A 259 -4.87 -20.37 9.53
CA THR A 259 -5.02 -20.24 8.07
C THR A 259 -6.46 -20.43 7.61
N VAL A 260 -6.79 -19.90 6.44
CA VAL A 260 -8.05 -20.17 5.75
C VAL A 260 -7.74 -20.70 4.36
N LEU A 261 -8.32 -21.84 4.03
CA LEU A 261 -8.22 -22.49 2.72
C LEU A 261 -9.59 -22.43 2.04
N ALA A 262 -9.64 -22.03 0.78
CA ALA A 262 -10.84 -22.16 -0.05
C ALA A 262 -10.51 -22.86 -1.37
N LEU A 263 -11.43 -23.70 -1.82
CA LEU A 263 -11.40 -24.46 -3.06
C LEU A 263 -12.38 -23.84 -4.05
N HIS A 264 -11.93 -23.64 -5.29
CA HIS A 264 -12.68 -23.06 -6.40
C HIS A 264 -12.72 -24.01 -7.61
N GLY A 265 -13.76 -23.89 -8.44
CA GLY A 265 -13.92 -24.65 -9.69
C GLY A 265 -15.19 -25.49 -9.75
N PRO A 266 -15.24 -26.54 -10.60
CA PRO A 266 -14.32 -26.78 -11.71
C PRO A 266 -14.46 -25.73 -12.81
N GLY A 267 -13.34 -25.36 -13.46
CA GLY A 267 -13.32 -24.50 -14.66
C GLY A 267 -13.68 -23.03 -14.44
N ASP A 268 -14.01 -22.64 -13.21
CA ASP A 268 -14.27 -21.27 -12.79
C ASP A 268 -13.49 -20.93 -11.51
N ARG A 269 -12.50 -20.05 -11.67
CA ARG A 269 -11.61 -19.57 -10.60
C ARG A 269 -12.32 -18.76 -9.51
N GLY A 270 -13.52 -18.23 -9.78
CA GLY A 270 -14.33 -17.49 -8.80
C GLY A 270 -15.38 -18.35 -8.07
N ALA A 271 -15.63 -19.58 -8.54
CA ALA A 271 -16.68 -20.45 -8.00
C ALA A 271 -16.21 -21.21 -6.75
N VAL A 272 -16.43 -20.63 -5.57
CA VAL A 272 -16.09 -21.28 -4.29
C VAL A 272 -16.95 -22.53 -4.09
N LEU A 273 -16.30 -23.70 -4.09
CA LEU A 273 -16.92 -24.98 -3.79
C LEU A 273 -16.95 -25.25 -2.29
N ALA A 274 -15.82 -25.07 -1.62
CA ALA A 274 -15.64 -25.35 -0.20
C ALA A 274 -14.62 -24.39 0.41
N TRP A 275 -14.69 -24.20 1.72
CA TRP A 275 -13.64 -23.53 2.47
C TRP A 275 -13.59 -24.09 3.89
N ASP A 276 -12.45 -23.92 4.54
CA ASP A 276 -12.21 -24.33 5.92
C ASP A 276 -11.12 -23.44 6.55
N ASP A 277 -11.10 -23.36 7.88
CA ASP A 277 -10.08 -22.63 8.64
C ASP A 277 -9.46 -23.46 9.79
N ASP A 278 -10.22 -24.31 10.49
CA ASP A 278 -9.75 -24.94 11.73
C ASP A 278 -9.81 -26.49 11.77
N ARG A 279 -10.03 -27.20 10.64
CA ARG A 279 -10.17 -28.69 10.65
C ARG A 279 -8.88 -29.44 10.29
N GLY A 280 -7.77 -28.74 10.12
CA GLY A 280 -6.43 -29.27 9.89
C GLY A 280 -5.65 -29.51 11.18
N GLN A 281 -4.32 -29.56 11.08
CA GLN A 281 -3.46 -29.71 12.25
C GLN A 281 -3.37 -28.37 13.01
N GLY A 282 -3.71 -28.37 14.30
CA GLY A 282 -3.73 -27.13 15.09
C GLY A 282 -4.87 -26.22 14.62
N SER A 283 -4.56 -24.97 14.31
CA SER A 283 -5.49 -23.97 13.74
C SER A 283 -5.36 -23.85 12.21
N ASN A 284 -4.91 -24.90 11.53
CA ASN A 284 -4.80 -24.89 10.08
C ASN A 284 -6.08 -25.41 9.42
N ALA A 285 -6.26 -25.10 8.15
CA ALA A 285 -7.44 -25.45 7.38
C ALA A 285 -7.33 -26.85 6.75
N ARG A 286 -8.47 -27.54 6.62
CA ARG A 286 -8.55 -28.82 5.90
C ARG A 286 -9.89 -29.02 5.20
N ILE A 287 -9.83 -29.22 3.89
CA ILE A 287 -10.96 -29.58 3.04
C ILE A 287 -10.83 -31.05 2.63
N VAL A 288 -11.91 -31.82 2.80
CA VAL A 288 -12.06 -33.16 2.23
C VAL A 288 -13.25 -33.14 1.30
N ARG A 289 -13.04 -33.38 0.00
CA ARG A 289 -14.12 -33.29 -0.98
C ARG A 289 -13.94 -34.25 -2.15
N LYS A 290 -15.04 -34.84 -2.60
CA LYS A 290 -15.08 -35.55 -3.88
C LYS A 290 -15.08 -34.56 -5.03
N LEU A 291 -14.08 -34.62 -5.89
CA LEU A 291 -13.93 -33.76 -7.07
C LEU A 291 -14.20 -34.55 -8.34
N GLN A 292 -14.72 -33.88 -9.37
CA GLN A 292 -14.88 -34.43 -10.72
C GLN A 292 -13.71 -34.00 -11.61
N PRO A 293 -13.47 -34.65 -12.76
CA PRO A 293 -12.44 -34.20 -13.69
C PRO A 293 -12.60 -32.72 -14.08
N GLY A 294 -11.50 -31.98 -14.11
CA GLY A 294 -11.48 -30.56 -14.44
C GLY A 294 -10.39 -29.78 -13.70
N GLU A 295 -10.35 -28.47 -13.95
CA GLU A 295 -9.39 -27.53 -13.36
C GLU A 295 -9.94 -26.90 -12.08
N TYR A 296 -9.11 -26.82 -11.04
CA TYR A 296 -9.47 -26.30 -9.73
C TYR A 296 -8.40 -25.35 -9.20
N TRP A 297 -8.82 -24.45 -8.32
CA TRP A 297 -7.93 -23.51 -7.64
C TRP A 297 -8.08 -23.61 -6.13
N LEU A 298 -6.99 -23.39 -5.40
CA LEU A 298 -7.00 -23.15 -3.96
C LEU A 298 -6.54 -21.73 -3.69
N THR A 299 -7.21 -21.06 -2.76
CA THR A 299 -6.70 -19.83 -2.15
C THR A 299 -6.36 -20.09 -0.70
N VAL A 300 -5.15 -19.72 -0.29
CA VAL A 300 -4.65 -19.82 1.09
C VAL A 300 -4.36 -18.43 1.61
N ARG A 301 -4.73 -18.15 2.86
CA ARG A 301 -4.33 -16.92 3.55
C ARG A 301 -4.25 -17.17 5.05
N HIS A 302 -3.59 -16.30 5.79
CA HIS A 302 -3.75 -16.28 7.24
C HIS A 302 -5.18 -15.86 7.65
N LYS A 303 -5.67 -16.40 8.77
CA LYS A 303 -6.99 -16.02 9.32
C LYS A 303 -6.99 -14.58 9.85
N LYS A 304 -5.90 -14.19 10.52
CA LYS A 304 -5.64 -12.80 10.94
C LYS A 304 -4.93 -12.04 9.83
N ALA A 305 -5.44 -10.87 9.48
CA ALA A 305 -4.88 -10.06 8.41
C ALA A 305 -3.44 -9.60 8.68
N ALA A 306 -3.06 -9.38 9.95
CA ALA A 306 -1.71 -8.96 10.32
C ALA A 306 -0.70 -10.10 10.51
N ALA A 307 -1.14 -11.36 10.39
CA ALA A 307 -0.24 -12.50 10.60
C ALA A 307 0.66 -12.71 9.37
N THR A 308 1.90 -13.10 9.63
CA THR A 308 2.91 -13.52 8.66
C THR A 308 3.54 -14.83 9.12
N GLY A 309 4.10 -15.60 8.19
CA GLY A 309 4.85 -16.82 8.50
C GLY A 309 4.61 -17.94 7.50
N THR A 310 5.56 -18.87 7.44
CA THR A 310 5.57 -19.94 6.43
C THR A 310 4.46 -20.97 6.67
N ILE A 311 3.74 -21.32 5.60
CA ILE A 311 2.70 -22.35 5.55
C ILE A 311 3.14 -23.44 4.54
N ARG A 312 2.61 -24.66 4.65
CA ARG A 312 2.83 -25.78 3.72
C ARG A 312 1.54 -26.45 3.28
#